data_AF-A0A966NXJ4-F1
#
_entry.id   AF-A0A966NXJ4-F1
#
_cell.length_a   1.000
_cell.length_b   1.000
_cell.length_c   1.000
_cell.angle_alpha   90.00
_cell.angle_beta   90.00
_cell.angle_gamma   90.00
#
_symmetry.space_group_name_H-M   'P 1'
#
loop_
_entity.id
_entity.type
_entity.pdbx_description
1 polymer ?
#
loop_
_entity_poly.entity_id
_entity_poly.type
_entity_poly.pdbx_seq_one_letter_code
_entity_poly.pdbx_strand_id
1 'polypeptide(L)'
;GAGLVPADRRESEDELLQAYLSELELFSVAVSHDEAWALYRRYTFAGFVMAVVASMIVKQTDRGDEMFMAMANRHAQHVVDLDAFSALAD
;
A
#
# COMPACT_ATOMS: atom_id res chain seq x y z
N GLY A 1 -1.07 -0.03 -2.77
CA GLY A 1 -2.06 0.87 -2.13
C GLY A 1 -2.89 1.64 -3.13
N ALA A 2 -2.36 2.67 -3.79
CA ALA A 2 -3.15 3.56 -4.66
C ALA A 2 -3.08 3.31 -6.18
N GLY A 3 -2.23 2.36 -6.63
CA GLY A 3 -2.05 2.05 -8.06
C GLY A 3 -3.29 1.45 -8.73
N LEU A 4 -4.07 0.66 -7.98
CA LEU A 4 -5.38 0.14 -8.39
C LEU A 4 -6.51 0.90 -7.66
N VAL A 5 -7.70 0.86 -8.22
CA VAL A 5 -8.91 1.25 -7.46
C VAL A 5 -9.17 0.21 -6.35
N PRO A 6 -9.87 0.58 -5.26
CA PRO A 6 -10.00 -0.31 -4.10
C PRO A 6 -10.64 -1.67 -4.38
N ALA A 7 -11.60 -1.77 -5.31
CA ALA A 7 -12.22 -3.05 -5.67
C ALA A 7 -11.18 -4.00 -6.29
N ASP A 8 -10.55 -3.58 -7.38
CA ASP A 8 -9.49 -4.34 -8.07
C ASP A 8 -8.33 -4.69 -7.13
N ARG A 9 -7.93 -3.77 -6.23
CA ARG A 9 -6.88 -4.07 -5.24
C ARG A 9 -7.26 -5.26 -4.36
N ARG A 10 -8.48 -5.31 -3.83
CA ARG A 10 -8.93 -6.40 -2.94
C ARG A 10 -8.92 -7.75 -3.65
N GLU A 11 -9.22 -7.74 -4.94
CA GLU A 11 -9.25 -8.96 -5.75
C GLU A 11 -7.84 -9.46 -6.11
N SER A 12 -6.85 -8.56 -6.19
CA SER A 12 -5.52 -8.89 -6.73
C SER A 12 -4.35 -8.80 -5.76
N GLU A 13 -4.47 -8.16 -4.59
CA GLU A 13 -3.29 -7.80 -3.78
C GLU A 13 -2.53 -8.99 -3.19
N ASP A 14 -3.23 -10.07 -2.83
CA ASP A 14 -2.61 -11.32 -2.37
C ASP A 14 -1.85 -12.00 -3.51
N GLU A 15 -2.47 -12.13 -4.69
CA GLU A 15 -1.83 -12.69 -5.89
C GLU A 15 -0.60 -11.88 -6.31
N LEU A 16 -0.68 -10.55 -6.26
CA LEU A 16 0.45 -9.67 -6.55
C LEU A 16 1.60 -9.85 -5.54
N LEU A 17 1.29 -10.07 -4.26
CA LEU A 17 2.33 -10.37 -3.27
C LEU A 17 2.97 -11.73 -3.53
N GLN A 18 2.19 -12.76 -3.83
CA GLN A 18 2.70 -14.09 -4.17
C GLN A 18 3.61 -14.05 -5.41
N ALA A 19 3.23 -13.30 -6.44
CA ALA A 19 4.04 -13.09 -7.63
C ALA A 19 5.37 -12.41 -7.28
N TYR A 20 5.34 -11.37 -6.43
CA TYR A 20 6.54 -10.70 -5.94
C TYR A 20 7.48 -11.65 -5.17
N LEU A 21 6.93 -12.48 -4.28
CA LEU A 21 7.72 -13.44 -3.50
C LEU A 21 8.33 -14.53 -4.39
N SER A 22 7.58 -15.02 -5.38
CA SER A 22 8.06 -15.99 -6.36
C SER A 22 9.28 -15.46 -7.14
N GLU A 23 9.26 -14.17 -7.51
CA GLU A 23 10.39 -13.52 -8.17
C GLU A 23 11.60 -13.35 -7.24
N LEU A 24 11.38 -12.98 -5.96
CA LEU A 24 12.47 -12.88 -4.98
C LEU A 24 13.19 -14.22 -4.74
N GLU A 25 12.45 -15.32 -4.77
CA GLU A 25 13.02 -16.66 -4.60
C GLU A 25 14.05 -16.99 -5.70
N LEU A 26 13.85 -16.50 -6.93
CA LEU A 26 14.81 -16.65 -8.03
C LEU A 26 16.17 -16.00 -7.73
N PHE A 27 16.19 -15.02 -6.82
CA PHE A 27 17.40 -14.35 -6.34
C PHE A 27 17.88 -14.90 -4.99
N SER A 28 17.40 -16.08 -4.56
CA SER A 28 17.72 -16.70 -3.27
C SER A 28 17.32 -15.85 -2.05
N VAL A 29 16.34 -14.96 -2.20
CA VAL A 29 15.73 -14.20 -1.10
C VAL A 29 14.44 -14.91 -0.70
N ALA A 30 14.47 -15.63 0.42
CA ALA A 30 13.32 -16.36 0.93
C ALA A 30 12.66 -15.58 2.08
N VAL A 31 11.39 -15.21 1.88
CA VAL A 31 10.51 -14.62 2.89
C VAL A 31 9.20 -15.39 2.84
N SER A 32 8.68 -15.80 4.00
CA SER A 32 7.40 -16.50 4.04
C SER A 32 6.26 -15.58 3.62
N HIS A 33 5.21 -16.14 3.02
CA HIS A 33 4.02 -15.35 2.67
C HIS A 33 3.43 -14.63 3.89
N ASP A 34 3.35 -15.30 5.04
CA ASP A 34 2.79 -14.73 6.27
C ASP A 34 3.63 -13.55 6.79
N GLU A 35 4.96 -13.67 6.79
CA GLU A 35 5.85 -12.57 7.15
C GLU A 35 5.71 -11.40 6.19
N ALA A 36 5.73 -11.68 4.89
CA ALA A 36 5.55 -10.66 3.86
C ALA A 36 4.20 -9.96 3.96
N TRP A 37 3.13 -10.70 4.25
CA TRP A 37 1.79 -10.18 4.43
C TRP A 37 1.70 -9.30 5.67
N ALA A 38 2.28 -9.73 6.81
CA ALA A 38 2.35 -8.92 8.02
C ALA A 38 3.09 -7.58 7.77
N LEU A 39 4.23 -7.62 7.07
CA LEU A 39 4.97 -6.43 6.67
C LEU A 39 4.16 -5.55 5.71
N TYR A 40 3.52 -6.14 4.70
CA TYR A 40 2.69 -5.42 3.73
C TYR A 40 1.57 -4.65 4.41
N ARG A 41 0.85 -5.30 5.34
CA ARG A 41 -0.18 -4.66 6.19
C ARG A 41 0.41 -3.52 7.01
N ARG A 42 1.51 -3.77 7.73
CA ARG A 42 2.19 -2.77 8.57
C ARG A 42 2.63 -1.53 7.80
N TYR A 43 3.10 -1.68 6.56
CA TYR A 43 3.62 -0.56 5.77
C TYR A 43 2.58 0.17 4.91
N THR A 44 1.30 -0.21 4.97
CA THR A 44 0.22 0.51 4.28
C THR A 44 0.14 1.99 4.66
N PHE A 45 0.44 2.34 5.92
CA PHE A 45 0.48 3.72 6.42
C PHE A 45 1.50 4.61 5.71
N ALA A 46 2.62 4.05 5.23
CA ALA A 46 3.66 4.81 4.56
C ALA A 46 3.11 5.53 3.31
N GLY A 47 2.26 4.87 2.53
CA GLY A 47 1.64 5.47 1.36
C GLY A 47 0.66 6.60 1.70
N PHE A 48 -0.04 6.51 2.83
CA PHE A 48 -0.90 7.59 3.32
C PHE A 48 -0.07 8.82 3.72
N VAL A 49 0.98 8.61 4.52
CA VAL A 49 1.91 9.68 4.92
C VAL A 49 2.55 10.34 3.69
N MET A 50 2.99 9.54 2.71
CA MET A 50 3.54 10.04 1.46
C MET A 50 2.55 10.91 0.69
N ALA A 51 1.27 10.52 0.60
CA ALA A 51 0.25 11.31 -0.09
C ALA A 51 0.06 12.69 0.56
N VAL A 52 0.02 12.75 1.90
CA VAL A 52 -0.12 14.01 2.64
C VAL A 52 1.12 14.88 2.48
N VAL A 53 2.31 14.34 2.78
CA VAL A 53 3.56 15.12 2.73
C VAL A 53 3.86 15.61 1.32
N ALA A 54 3.68 14.77 0.30
CA ALA A 54 3.91 15.18 -1.08
C ALA A 54 2.97 16.31 -1.52
N SER A 55 1.70 16.28 -1.09
CA SER A 55 0.73 17.36 -1.40
C SER A 55 1.15 18.73 -0.88
N MET A 56 1.98 18.77 0.18
CA MET A 56 2.44 20.01 0.81
C MET A 56 3.73 20.59 0.19
N ILE A 57 4.52 19.77 -0.50
CA ILE A 57 5.85 20.15 -1.00
C ILE A 57 5.84 20.47 -2.49
N VAL A 58 4.93 19.84 -3.26
CA VAL A 58 4.82 20.10 -4.70
C VAL A 58 3.99 21.35 -5.00
N LYS A 59 4.12 21.87 -6.22
CA LYS A 59 3.32 23.01 -6.67
C LYS A 59 1.82 22.64 -6.69
N GLN A 60 1.01 23.41 -5.98
CA GLN A 60 -0.45 23.24 -5.96
C GLN A 60 -1.06 23.47 -7.34
N THR A 61 -1.96 22.57 -7.75
CA THR A 61 -2.79 22.66 -8.96
C THR A 61 -4.07 21.87 -8.72
N ASP A 62 -5.18 22.24 -9.37
CA ASP A 62 -6.48 21.55 -9.21
C ASP A 62 -6.37 20.04 -9.50
N ARG A 63 -5.70 19.67 -10.60
CA ARG A 63 -5.43 18.27 -10.95
C ARG A 63 -4.56 17.56 -9.90
N GLY A 64 -3.57 18.26 -9.34
CA GLY A 64 -2.71 17.73 -8.29
C GLY A 64 -3.49 17.45 -7.01
N ASP A 65 -4.38 18.36 -6.63
CA ASP A 65 -5.24 18.24 -5.45
C ASP A 65 -6.18 17.03 -5.59
N GLU A 66 -6.82 16.87 -6.75
CA GLU A 66 -7.63 15.68 -7.07
C GLU A 66 -6.82 14.38 -6.96
N MET A 67 -5.61 14.36 -7.51
CA MET A 67 -4.72 13.20 -7.46
C MET A 67 -4.31 12.85 -6.02
N PHE A 68 -3.89 13.82 -5.21
CA PHE A 68 -3.49 13.57 -3.82
C PHE A 68 -4.67 13.17 -2.95
N MET A 69 -5.84 13.77 -3.15
CA MET A 69 -7.07 13.34 -2.46
C MET A 69 -7.43 11.90 -2.81
N ALA A 70 -7.36 11.51 -4.09
CA ALA A 70 -7.58 10.12 -4.49
C ALA A 70 -6.54 9.18 -3.88
N MET A 71 -5.27 9.56 -3.90
CA MET A 71 -4.15 8.77 -3.35
C MET A 71 -4.30 8.57 -1.84
N ALA A 72 -4.55 9.65 -1.09
CA ALA A 72 -4.77 9.61 0.36
C ALA A 72 -5.97 8.74 0.73
N ASN A 73 -7.12 8.93 0.06
CA ASN A 73 -8.32 8.12 0.31
C ASN A 73 -8.10 6.62 0.02
N ARG A 74 -7.42 6.29 -1.08
CA ARG A 74 -7.12 4.88 -1.41
C ARG A 74 -6.16 4.25 -0.41
N HIS A 75 -5.12 4.97 0.03
CA HIS A 75 -4.21 4.47 1.07
C HIS A 75 -4.87 4.35 2.44
N ALA A 76 -5.75 5.29 2.82
CA ALA A 76 -6.54 5.19 4.04
C ALA A 76 -7.48 3.98 3.99
N GLN A 77 -8.16 3.74 2.86
CA GLN A 77 -8.99 2.55 2.69
C GLN A 77 -8.16 1.26 2.73
N HIS A 78 -6.94 1.28 2.20
CA HIS A 78 -6.03 0.13 2.27
C HIS A 78 -5.64 -0.22 3.71
N VAL A 79 -5.37 0.80 4.55
CA VAL A 79 -5.14 0.63 5.99
C VAL A 79 -6.34 -0.04 6.68
N VAL A 80 -7.56 0.40 6.35
CA VAL A 80 -8.80 -0.16 6.92
C VAL A 80 -9.04 -1.58 6.44
N ASP A 81 -8.97 -1.82 5.14
CA ASP A 81 -9.27 -3.13 4.54
C ASP A 81 -8.35 -4.23 5.06
N LEU A 82 -7.10 -3.88 5.36
CA LEU A 82 -6.10 -4.81 5.86
C LEU A 82 -5.99 -4.85 7.38
N ASP A 83 -6.88 -4.17 8.11
CA ASP A 83 -6.81 -4.03 9.57
C ASP A 83 -5.37 -3.71 10.04
N ALA A 84 -4.74 -2.74 9.37
CA ALA A 84 -3.30 -2.53 9.50
C ALA A 84 -2.87 -2.07 10.90
N PHE A 85 -3.80 -1.53 11.70
CA PHE A 85 -3.56 -1.21 13.10
C PHE A 85 -3.23 -2.45 13.93
N SER A 86 -3.84 -3.60 13.64
CA SER A 86 -3.53 -4.86 14.32
C SER A 86 -2.11 -5.34 14.03
N ALA A 87 -1.49 -4.90 12.93
CA ALA A 87 -0.13 -5.24 12.52
C ALA A 87 0.94 -4.30 13.14
N LEU A 88 0.52 -3.30 13.92
CA LEU A 88 1.40 -2.38 14.65
C LEU A 88 1.63 -2.78 16.11
N ALA A 89 0.74 -3.60 16.68
CA ALA A 89 0.87 -4.05 18.06
C ALA A 89 2.03 -5.04 18.19
N ASP A 90 2.94 -4.77 19.13
CA ASP A 90 4.08 -5.64 19.48
C ASP A 90 3.61 -6.95 20.13
#